data_AF-A0A1G1JR20-F1
#
_entry.id   AF-A0A1G1JR20-F1
#
_cell.length_a   1.000
_cell.length_b   1.000
_cell.length_c   1.000
_cell.angle_alpha   90.00
_cell.angle_beta   90.00
_cell.angle_gamma   90.00
#
_symmetry.space_group_name_H-M   'P 1'
#
loop_
_entity.id
_entity.type
_entity.pdbx_description
1 polymer ?
#
loop_
_entity_poly.entity_id
_entity_poly.type
_entity_poly.pdbx_seq_one_letter_code
_entity_poly.pdbx_strand_id
1 'polypeptide(L)'
;MKKITLWAVILMLSVVAIQGPAFADASPWTSEETYADKTGSKLLFGLKNVLFGWTDIFNQVSKYHDDGRGGVFGLGEGTWNALVYTAGGVLHTATFFIPVDIPLPEGGIQVQLA
;
A
#
# COMPACT_ATOMS: atom_id res chain seq x y z
N MET A 1 27.39 -11.32 -17.93
CA MET A 1 26.93 -10.02 -17.41
C MET A 1 25.68 -9.49 -18.12
N LYS A 2 25.71 -9.18 -19.43
CA LYS A 2 24.54 -8.61 -20.15
C LYS A 2 23.20 -9.36 -20.00
N LYS A 3 23.23 -10.70 -19.96
CA LYS A 3 22.01 -11.52 -19.82
C LYS A 3 21.38 -11.40 -18.43
N ILE A 4 22.20 -11.36 -17.37
CA ILE A 4 21.72 -11.22 -15.99
C ILE A 4 21.12 -9.82 -15.78
N THR A 5 21.76 -8.79 -16.36
CA THR A 5 21.22 -7.41 -16.35
C THR A 5 19.89 -7.34 -17.09
N LEU A 6 19.75 -8.02 -18.23
CA LEU A 6 18.49 -8.09 -18.98
C LEU A 6 17.38 -8.79 -18.19
N TRP A 7 17.68 -9.93 -17.55
CA TRP A 7 16.70 -10.64 -16.71
C TRP A 7 16.28 -9.83 -15.49
N ALA A 8 17.20 -9.12 -14.84
CA ALA A 8 16.89 -8.22 -13.73
C ALA A 8 15.99 -7.05 -14.17
N VAL A 9 16.25 -6.48 -15.36
CA VAL A 9 15.41 -5.41 -15.94
C VAL A 9 14.02 -5.93 -16.32
N ILE A 10 13.92 -7.13 -16.90
CA ILE A 10 12.63 -7.76 -17.20
C ILE A 10 11.85 -8.03 -15.91
N LEU A 11 12.52 -8.50 -14.85
CA LEU A 11 11.90 -8.77 -13.57
C LEU A 11 11.39 -7.49 -12.89
N MET A 12 12.17 -6.40 -12.94
CA MET A 12 11.71 -5.07 -12.50
C MET A 12 10.53 -4.56 -13.34
N LEU A 13 10.58 -4.68 -14.67
CA LEU A 13 9.48 -4.29 -15.55
C LEU A 13 8.21 -5.09 -15.28
N SER A 14 8.31 -6.38 -14.98
CA SER A 14 7.15 -7.18 -14.58
C SER A 14 6.58 -6.76 -13.23
N VAL A 15 7.41 -6.39 -12.25
CA VAL A 15 6.92 -5.87 -10.96
C VAL A 15 6.17 -4.54 -11.14
N VAL A 16 6.61 -3.69 -12.07
CA VAL A 16 5.90 -2.45 -12.43
C VAL A 16 4.59 -2.74 -13.20
N ALA A 17 4.58 -3.75 -14.07
CA ALA A 17 3.40 -4.11 -14.86
C ALA A 17 2.30 -4.86 -14.08
N ILE A 18 2.59 -5.37 -12.88
CA ILE A 18 1.63 -6.10 -12.01
C ILE A 18 0.96 -5.15 -10.99
N GLN A 19 1.01 -3.83 -11.19
CA GLN A 19 0.16 -2.92 -10.42
C GLN A 19 -1.28 -3.06 -10.91
N GLY A 20 -2.02 -4.00 -10.32
CA GLY A 20 -3.46 -4.15 -10.55
C GLY A 20 -4.22 -2.87 -10.17
N PRO A 21 -5.52 -2.77 -10.50
CA PRO A 21 -6.33 -1.57 -10.22
C PRO A 21 -6.31 -1.16 -8.75
N ALA A 22 -6.10 -2.11 -7.83
CA ALA A 22 -5.93 -1.83 -6.41
C ALA A 22 -4.73 -0.92 -6.10
N PHE A 23 -3.66 -0.93 -6.90
CA PHE A 23 -2.44 -0.13 -6.69
C PHE A 23 -2.41 1.15 -7.54
N ALA A 24 -3.50 1.49 -8.22
CA ALA A 24 -3.56 2.66 -9.09
C ALA A 24 -3.61 3.99 -8.32
N ASP A 25 -4.02 3.95 -7.05
CA ASP A 25 -4.14 5.13 -6.22
C ASP A 25 -2.79 5.56 -5.64
N ALA A 26 -2.42 6.81 -5.93
CA ALA A 26 -1.26 7.44 -5.31
C ALA A 26 -1.49 7.59 -3.80
N SER A 27 -0.42 7.48 -3.01
CA SER A 27 -0.55 7.67 -1.57
C SER A 27 -1.03 9.11 -1.26
N PRO A 28 -1.96 9.33 -0.31
CA PRO A 28 -2.53 10.65 -0.03
C PRO A 28 -1.52 11.75 0.30
N TRP A 29 -0.36 11.40 0.87
CA TRP A 29 0.69 12.38 1.18
C TRP A 29 1.38 12.96 -0.06
N THR A 30 1.20 12.37 -1.24
CA THR A 30 1.83 12.83 -2.48
C THR A 30 1.27 14.18 -2.95
N SER A 31 0.06 14.55 -2.55
CA SER A 31 -0.58 15.83 -2.89
C SER A 31 -0.09 17.02 -2.08
N GLU A 32 0.68 16.81 -1.02
CA GLU A 32 1.22 17.90 -0.19
C GLU A 32 2.17 18.79 -1.01
N GLU A 33 2.16 20.09 -0.77
CA GLU A 33 2.94 21.04 -1.60
C GLU A 33 4.40 21.15 -1.16
N THR A 34 4.66 21.24 0.14
CA THR A 34 6.02 21.44 0.65
C THR A 34 6.72 20.14 0.99
N TYR A 35 8.06 20.14 0.98
CA TYR A 35 8.85 18.97 1.38
C TYR A 35 8.61 18.57 2.84
N ALA A 36 8.48 19.56 3.74
CA ALA A 36 8.20 19.30 5.15
C ALA A 36 6.84 18.60 5.32
N ASP A 37 5.81 19.09 4.62
CA ASP A 37 4.47 18.50 4.66
C ASP A 37 4.47 17.10 4.03
N LYS A 38 5.11 16.91 2.87
CA LYS A 38 5.26 15.59 2.24
C LYS A 38 5.92 14.58 3.16
N THR A 39 7.05 14.93 3.79
CA THR A 39 7.80 14.00 4.65
C THR A 39 7.07 13.72 5.97
N GLY A 40 6.40 14.73 6.55
CA GLY A 40 5.55 14.56 7.73
C GLY A 40 4.32 13.69 7.46
N SER A 41 3.59 13.99 6.39
CA SER A 41 2.42 13.21 5.95
C SER A 41 2.82 11.79 5.53
N LYS A 42 3.98 11.59 4.89
CA LYS A 42 4.52 10.25 4.56
C LYS A 42 4.88 9.45 5.81
N LEU A 43 5.47 10.09 6.82
CA LEU A 43 5.77 9.43 8.09
C LEU A 43 4.49 8.96 8.79
N LEU A 44 3.50 9.86 8.89
CA LEU A 44 2.20 9.55 9.49
C LEU A 44 1.47 8.45 8.70
N PHE A 45 1.50 8.53 7.37
CA PHE A 45 0.97 7.51 6.48
C PHE A 45 1.61 6.14 6.73
N GLY A 46 2.94 6.08 6.80
CA GLY A 46 3.66 4.86 7.11
C GLY A 46 3.25 4.28 8.46
N LEU A 47 3.24 5.09 9.51
CA LEU A 47 2.86 4.66 10.87
C LEU A 47 1.41 4.16 10.92
N LYS A 48 0.47 4.82 10.25
CA LYS A 48 -0.92 4.37 10.15
C LYS A 48 -1.01 2.97 9.53
N ASN A 49 -0.32 2.76 8.41
CA ASN A 49 -0.32 1.47 7.71
C ASN A 49 0.39 0.36 8.50
N VAL A 50 1.44 0.68 9.26
CA VAL A 50 2.09 -0.29 10.18
C VAL A 50 1.14 -0.68 11.31
N LEU A 51 0.56 0.29 12.01
CA LEU A 51 -0.20 0.07 13.23
C LEU A 51 -1.59 -0.50 12.97
N PHE A 52 -2.22 -0.09 11.86
CA PHE A 52 -3.60 -0.42 11.54
C PHE A 52 -3.77 -1.24 10.26
N GLY A 53 -2.70 -1.59 9.54
CA GLY A 53 -2.82 -2.39 8.32
C GLY A 53 -3.56 -3.72 8.52
N TRP A 54 -3.39 -4.35 9.69
CA TRP A 54 -4.07 -5.60 10.03
C TRP A 54 -5.60 -5.49 10.16
N THR A 55 -6.14 -4.29 10.39
CA THR A 55 -7.59 -4.12 10.53
C THR A 55 -8.32 -4.27 9.20
N ASP A 56 -7.60 -4.21 8.07
CA ASP A 56 -8.17 -4.37 6.74
C ASP A 56 -8.79 -5.75 6.52
N ILE A 57 -8.36 -6.77 7.28
CA ILE A 57 -8.98 -8.10 7.28
C ILE A 57 -10.48 -7.99 7.56
N PHE A 58 -10.86 -7.21 8.57
CA PHE A 58 -12.27 -7.06 8.96
C PHE A 58 -13.03 -6.18 7.99
N ASN A 59 -12.38 -5.12 7.47
CA ASN A 59 -12.98 -4.22 6.49
C ASN A 59 -13.35 -4.99 5.21
N GLN A 60 -12.42 -5.78 4.68
CA GLN A 60 -12.63 -6.53 3.44
C GLN A 60 -13.63 -7.67 3.65
N VAL A 61 -13.63 -8.36 4.79
CA VAL A 61 -14.67 -9.36 5.11
C VAL A 61 -16.06 -8.72 5.13
N SER A 62 -16.22 -7.56 5.76
CA SER A 62 -17.50 -6.84 5.79
C SER A 62 -17.93 -6.41 4.38
N LYS A 63 -17.03 -5.77 3.62
CA LYS A 63 -17.29 -5.31 2.25
C LYS A 63 -17.75 -6.45 1.34
N TYR A 64 -17.05 -7.58 1.38
CA TYR A 64 -17.40 -8.75 0.57
C TYR A 64 -18.72 -9.40 1.01
N HIS A 65 -19.00 -9.43 2.32
CA HIS A 65 -20.28 -9.88 2.85
C HIS A 65 -21.44 -9.00 2.37
N ASP A 66 -21.29 -7.68 2.42
CA ASP A 66 -22.29 -6.70 1.99
C ASP A 66 -22.51 -6.73 0.46
N ASP A 67 -21.45 -6.99 -0.31
CA ASP A 67 -21.50 -7.16 -1.76
C ASP A 67 -22.08 -8.52 -2.22
N GLY A 68 -22.42 -9.42 -1.28
CA GLY A 68 -22.88 -10.79 -1.58
C GLY A 68 -21.80 -11.69 -2.20
N ARG A 69 -20.54 -11.23 -2.20
CA ARG A 69 -19.37 -11.96 -2.69
C ARG A 69 -18.77 -12.71 -1.50
N GLY A 70 -19.11 -13.98 -1.30
CA GLY A 70 -18.86 -14.73 -0.06
C GLY A 70 -17.60 -14.37 0.74
N GLY A 71 -17.74 -14.23 2.07
CA GLY A 71 -16.72 -13.66 2.97
C GLY A 71 -15.35 -14.35 3.02
N VAL A 72 -15.20 -15.54 2.43
CA VAL A 72 -13.89 -16.20 2.24
C VAL A 72 -12.99 -15.41 1.30
N PHE A 73 -13.55 -14.79 0.26
CA PHE A 73 -12.79 -13.92 -0.65
C PHE A 73 -12.31 -12.64 0.07
N GLY A 74 -13.16 -12.05 0.90
CA GLY A 74 -12.80 -10.91 1.75
C GLY A 74 -11.72 -11.24 2.78
N LEU A 75 -11.73 -12.45 3.36
CA LEU A 75 -10.68 -12.94 4.26
C LEU A 75 -9.33 -13.06 3.53
N GLY A 76 -9.33 -13.60 2.32
CA GLY A 76 -8.13 -13.76 1.50
C GLY A 76 -7.52 -12.40 1.11
N GLU A 77 -8.34 -11.52 0.54
CA GLU A 77 -7.90 -10.18 0.13
C GLU A 77 -7.50 -9.32 1.32
N GLY A 78 -8.27 -9.34 2.42
CA GLY A 78 -7.95 -8.60 3.62
C GLY A 78 -6.66 -9.07 4.30
N THR A 79 -6.37 -10.38 4.28
CA THR A 79 -5.09 -10.91 4.79
C THR A 79 -3.92 -10.46 3.92
N TRP A 80 -4.09 -10.48 2.60
CA TRP A 80 -3.07 -9.99 1.67
C TRP A 80 -2.81 -8.49 1.85
N ASN A 81 -3.87 -7.68 1.88
CA ASN A 81 -3.79 -6.24 2.11
C ASN A 81 -3.16 -5.92 3.46
N ALA A 82 -3.49 -6.65 4.53
CA ALA A 82 -2.86 -6.48 5.83
C ALA A 82 -1.33 -6.62 5.76
N LEU A 83 -0.83 -7.65 5.08
CA LEU A 83 0.61 -7.84 4.89
C LEU A 83 1.23 -6.71 4.06
N VAL A 84 0.58 -6.32 2.96
CA VAL A 84 1.06 -5.25 2.06
C VAL A 84 1.04 -3.90 2.75
N TYR A 85 0.01 -3.56 3.52
CA TYR A 85 -0.07 -2.33 4.30
C TYR A 85 0.97 -2.30 5.40
N THR A 86 1.17 -3.38 6.16
CA THR A 86 2.20 -3.38 7.19
C THR A 86 3.60 -3.26 6.58
N ALA A 87 3.93 -4.03 5.54
CA ALA A 87 5.23 -3.96 4.88
C ALA A 87 5.46 -2.60 4.19
N GLY A 88 4.45 -2.13 3.46
CA GLY A 88 4.45 -0.82 2.81
C GLY A 88 4.57 0.32 3.82
N GLY A 89 3.85 0.22 4.93
CA GLY A 89 3.94 1.16 6.05
C GLY A 89 5.35 1.24 6.62
N VAL A 90 6.01 0.09 6.84
CA VAL A 90 7.41 0.05 7.29
C VAL A 90 8.33 0.75 6.29
N LEU A 91 8.14 0.50 4.98
CA LEU A 91 8.94 1.15 3.94
C LEU A 91 8.70 2.67 3.89
N HIS A 92 7.44 3.11 3.98
CA HIS A 92 7.09 4.53 4.02
C HIS A 92 7.66 5.23 5.27
N THR A 93 7.56 4.61 6.44
CA THR A 93 8.16 5.12 7.69
C THR A 93 9.68 5.14 7.63
N ALA A 94 10.34 4.10 7.10
CA ALA A 94 11.80 4.04 7.01
C ALA A 94 12.36 5.00 5.96
N THR A 95 11.60 5.27 4.89
CA THR A 95 11.98 6.15 3.78
C THR A 95 11.26 7.49 3.82
N PHE A 96 10.75 7.93 4.98
CA PHE A 96 9.89 9.10 5.09
C PHE A 96 10.56 10.39 4.57
N PHE A 97 11.89 10.48 4.67
CA PHE A 97 12.70 11.58 4.17
C PHE A 97 12.95 11.55 2.66
N ILE A 98 12.59 10.47 1.98
CA ILE A 98 12.70 10.35 0.52
C ILE A 98 11.29 10.52 -0.07
N PRO A 99 11.01 11.54 -0.89
CA PRO A 99 9.68 11.79 -1.45
C PRO A 99 9.39 10.88 -2.65
N VAL A 100 9.58 9.57 -2.47
CA VAL A 100 9.25 8.52 -3.43
C VAL A 100 8.03 7.77 -2.94
N ASP A 101 7.04 7.61 -3.82
CA ASP A 101 5.84 6.87 -3.53
C ASP A 101 6.00 5.37 -3.83
N ILE A 102 5.49 4.57 -2.90
CA ILE A 102 5.34 3.13 -3.04
C ILE A 102 3.84 2.91 -2.93
N PRO A 103 3.12 2.77 -4.05
CA PRO A 103 1.66 2.69 -4.04
C PRO A 103 1.24 1.49 -3.20
N LEU A 104 0.24 1.71 -2.34
CA LEU A 104 -0.41 0.68 -1.55
C LEU A 104 -1.80 0.41 -2.13
N PRO A 105 -2.38 -0.78 -1.91
CA PRO A 105 -3.75 -1.07 -2.29
C PRO A 105 -4.72 0.02 -1.79
N GLU A 106 -5.66 0.46 -2.61
CA GLU A 106 -6.70 1.46 -2.29
C GLU A 106 -6.15 2.76 -1.65
N GLY A 107 -4.88 3.11 -1.93
CA GLY A 107 -4.20 4.27 -1.34
C GLY A 107 -3.77 4.11 0.12
N GLY A 108 -3.83 2.89 0.69
CA GLY A 108 -3.47 2.57 2.07
C GLY A 108 -4.67 2.53 3.03
N ILE A 109 -4.40 2.24 4.31
CA ILE A 109 -5.46 2.08 5.31
C ILE A 109 -6.23 3.40 5.57
N GLN A 110 -7.56 3.35 5.41
CA GLN A 110 -8.44 4.51 5.59
C GLN A 110 -8.99 4.64 7.01
N VAL A 111 -8.10 4.64 8.02
CA VAL A 111 -8.50 4.86 9.41
C VAL A 111 -8.50 6.37 9.69
N GLN A 112 -9.68 6.94 9.94
CA GLN A 112 -9.81 8.28 10.52
C GLN A 112 -9.39 8.20 11.98
N LEU A 113 -8.22 8.76 12.32
CA LEU A 113 -7.84 9.01 13.70
C LEU A 113 -8.59 10.28 14.14
N ALA A 114 -9.57 10.12 15.02
CA ALA A 114 -10.36 11.20 15.61
C ALA A 114 -9.52 12.12 16.49
#